data_AF-A0A5B2TJ21-F1
#
_entry.id   AF-A0A5B2TJ21-F1
#
_cell.length_a   1.000
_cell.length_b   1.000
_cell.length_c   1.000
_cell.angle_alpha   90.00
_cell.angle_beta   90.00
_cell.angle_gamma   90.00
#
_symmetry.space_group_name_H-M   'P 1'
#
loop_
_entity.id
_entity.type
_entity.pdbx_description
1 polymer ?
#
loop_
_entity_poly.entity_id
_entity_poly.type
_entity_poly.pdbx_seq_one_letter_code
_entity_poly.pdbx_strand_id
1 'polypeptide(L)'
;MAYALTGQRWPDAVVTWSLAPPAAATDGYPALTAPLDDAREQAQLHDALADWSEISGLSFVQVPDNGAATPDIRIGFFDTTNGGRDLSGDRSVGYSYWRYEGGTLLPGVLVVAQDLAYWPWSTSPDGEILYSGGFTLRQVLAHEVGHAIGLNHSDTPDDLMYARTGSANRSLSPDDVAGARALYGTPYDGEAPLPPGIAAGPGGVAQGAAVQFSAAGYLAAQPDVAAAGMNPRMHFEATGWREDRDPSADFDLRHYLARNPDVAAAGNNPFTHYLLHGREEGRQAAAAVGTVAEDGFDAAYYLLANPDLAGSGGDARAHYTAFGWREGRDPNGYFDASAYLANNADVAAADMDPLQHYMAHGWREGRGGNPDFNGAAYLAANPDVAAGGVNPLLHYMLFGLYEGRAAGAEWGA
;
A
#
# COMPACT_ATOMS: atom_id res chain seq x y z
N MET A 1 24.50 3.65 -17.55
CA MET A 1 23.34 4.57 -17.70
C MET A 1 22.58 4.52 -16.38
N ALA A 2 21.64 5.43 -16.13
CA ALA A 2 21.03 5.59 -14.79
C ALA A 2 19.91 4.59 -14.46
N TYR A 3 19.49 3.75 -15.42
CA TYR A 3 18.68 2.52 -15.29
C TYR A 3 18.41 1.96 -16.70
N ALA A 4 17.93 0.71 -16.80
CA ALA A 4 17.54 0.06 -18.07
C ALA A 4 16.08 -0.38 -18.05
N LEU A 5 15.32 -0.06 -19.11
CA LEU A 5 13.89 -0.38 -19.23
C LEU A 5 13.64 -1.21 -20.49
N THR A 6 12.67 -2.13 -20.43
CA THR A 6 12.17 -2.79 -21.65
C THR A 6 11.24 -1.87 -22.44
N GLY A 7 10.69 -0.85 -21.76
CA GLY A 7 9.80 0.16 -22.33
C GLY A 7 8.32 -0.23 -22.32
N GLN A 8 7.98 -1.41 -21.80
CA GLN A 8 6.59 -1.83 -21.57
C GLN A 8 6.16 -1.53 -20.14
N ARG A 9 4.87 -1.25 -19.91
CA ARG A 9 4.34 -1.06 -18.55
C ARG A 9 2.89 -1.53 -18.41
N TRP A 10 2.45 -1.75 -17.18
CA TRP A 10 1.03 -1.93 -16.89
C TRP A 10 0.24 -0.63 -17.13
N PRO A 11 -0.98 -0.72 -17.69
CA PRO A 11 -1.81 0.45 -17.92
C PRO A 11 -2.46 0.96 -16.62
N ASP A 12 -2.70 0.05 -15.68
CA ASP A 12 -3.39 0.30 -14.42
C ASP A 12 -2.43 0.22 -13.23
N ALA A 13 -2.75 0.96 -12.16
CA ALA A 13 -1.99 0.92 -10.92
C ALA A 13 -2.24 -0.34 -10.09
N VAL A 14 -3.28 -1.12 -10.41
CA VAL A 14 -3.57 -2.41 -9.76
C VAL A 14 -3.16 -3.50 -10.72
N VAL A 15 -2.28 -4.39 -10.27
CA VAL A 15 -1.77 -5.54 -11.04
C VAL A 15 -2.20 -6.81 -10.33
N THR A 16 -3.05 -7.60 -10.97
CA THR A 16 -3.50 -8.88 -10.42
C THR A 16 -2.42 -9.93 -10.56
N TRP A 17 -2.25 -10.77 -9.56
CA TRP A 17 -1.31 -11.89 -9.64
C TRP A 17 -1.87 -13.18 -9.07
N SER A 18 -1.31 -14.31 -9.47
CA SER A 18 -1.71 -15.62 -8.95
C SER A 18 -0.56 -16.59 -8.79
N LEU A 19 -0.76 -17.57 -7.90
CA LEU A 19 0.04 -18.79 -7.90
C LEU A 19 -0.42 -19.66 -9.07
N ALA A 20 0.49 -19.91 -10.01
CA ALA A 20 0.21 -20.66 -11.21
C ALA A 20 0.15 -22.16 -10.88
N PRO A 21 -0.94 -22.87 -11.22
CA PRO A 21 -1.00 -24.31 -11.05
C PRO A 21 0.01 -25.02 -11.97
N PRO A 22 0.39 -26.27 -11.65
CA PRO A 22 1.21 -27.08 -12.56
C PRO A 22 0.59 -27.15 -13.95
N ALA A 23 1.42 -26.96 -14.98
CA ALA A 23 0.96 -26.88 -16.36
C ALA A 23 2.01 -27.47 -17.31
N ALA A 24 1.54 -28.14 -18.37
CA ALA A 24 2.43 -28.56 -19.44
C ALA A 24 2.97 -27.34 -20.20
N ALA A 25 4.15 -27.49 -20.82
CA ALA A 25 4.68 -26.48 -21.72
C ALA A 25 3.70 -26.22 -22.88
N THR A 26 3.56 -24.94 -23.25
CA THR A 26 2.75 -24.51 -24.40
C THR A 26 3.60 -23.63 -25.31
N ASP A 27 3.12 -23.30 -26.51
CA ASP A 27 3.87 -22.45 -27.44
C ASP A 27 4.22 -21.10 -26.79
N GLY A 28 5.50 -20.95 -26.45
CA GLY A 28 6.06 -19.75 -25.80
C GLY A 28 6.14 -19.79 -24.28
N TYR A 29 5.58 -20.78 -23.59
CA TYR A 29 5.65 -20.90 -22.13
C TYR A 29 6.24 -22.24 -21.68
N PRO A 30 7.12 -22.24 -20.67
CA PRO A 30 7.68 -23.47 -20.11
C PRO A 30 6.62 -24.33 -19.41
N ALA A 31 7.00 -25.56 -19.06
CA ALA A 31 6.22 -26.35 -18.13
C ALA A 31 6.36 -25.77 -16.71
N LEU A 32 5.24 -25.62 -16.01
CA LEU A 32 5.20 -25.25 -14.60
C LEU A 32 5.07 -26.51 -13.77
N THR A 33 5.93 -26.64 -12.77
CA THR A 33 6.07 -27.88 -12.00
C THR A 33 5.25 -27.86 -10.73
N ALA A 34 5.27 -26.73 -10.03
CA ALA A 34 4.55 -26.53 -8.78
C ALA A 34 4.20 -25.04 -8.59
N PRO A 35 3.11 -24.72 -7.87
CA PRO A 35 2.92 -23.39 -7.32
C PRO A 35 3.85 -23.17 -6.10
N LEU A 36 3.99 -21.92 -5.66
CA LEU A 36 4.65 -21.58 -4.40
C LEU A 36 3.67 -21.82 -3.24
N ASP A 37 3.48 -23.08 -2.85
CA ASP A 37 2.45 -23.49 -1.88
C ASP A 37 2.93 -23.45 -0.41
N ASP A 38 4.24 -23.39 -0.14
CA ASP A 38 4.76 -23.30 1.24
C ASP A 38 4.71 -21.85 1.74
N ALA A 39 4.38 -21.67 3.02
CA ALA A 39 4.28 -20.35 3.63
C ALA A 39 5.58 -19.53 3.52
N ARG A 40 6.77 -20.16 3.51
CA ARG A 40 8.04 -19.44 3.36
C ARG A 40 8.34 -19.03 1.92
N GLU A 41 7.82 -19.77 0.95
CA GLU A 41 7.92 -19.42 -0.47
C GLU A 41 7.02 -18.21 -0.74
N GLN A 42 5.78 -18.26 -0.26
CA GLN A 42 4.85 -17.14 -0.36
C GLN A 42 5.38 -15.91 0.37
N ALA A 43 5.98 -16.08 1.56
CA ALA A 43 6.60 -14.98 2.29
C ALA A 43 7.60 -14.20 1.44
N GLN A 44 8.53 -14.91 0.80
CA GLN A 44 9.54 -14.30 -0.05
C GLN A 44 8.97 -13.72 -1.35
N LEU A 45 7.88 -14.29 -1.87
CA LEU A 45 7.16 -13.71 -3.01
C LEU A 45 6.46 -12.39 -2.65
N HIS A 46 5.70 -12.37 -1.54
CA HIS A 46 5.00 -11.18 -1.10
C HIS A 46 5.95 -10.06 -0.74
N ASP A 47 7.07 -10.39 -0.12
CA ASP A 47 8.22 -9.51 0.09
C ASP A 47 8.73 -8.89 -1.21
N ALA A 48 8.99 -9.70 -2.24
CA ALA A 48 9.42 -9.23 -3.55
C ALA A 48 8.38 -8.31 -4.22
N LEU A 49 7.09 -8.64 -4.14
CA LEU A 49 6.01 -7.79 -4.67
C LEU A 49 5.87 -6.48 -3.88
N ALA A 50 6.07 -6.53 -2.56
CA ALA A 50 6.00 -5.36 -1.68
C ALA A 50 7.10 -4.35 -1.98
N ASP A 51 8.35 -4.81 -2.20
CA ASP A 51 9.48 -3.96 -2.60
C ASP A 51 9.11 -3.09 -3.81
N TRP A 52 8.59 -3.72 -4.87
CA TRP A 52 8.18 -3.00 -6.07
C TRP A 52 6.94 -2.13 -5.87
N SER A 53 5.97 -2.60 -5.08
CA SER A 53 4.76 -1.85 -4.76
C SER A 53 5.10 -0.50 -4.09
N GLU A 54 6.01 -0.54 -3.11
CA GLU A 54 6.44 0.62 -2.33
C GLU A 54 7.09 1.71 -3.18
N ILE A 55 7.80 1.35 -4.25
CA ILE A 55 8.59 2.32 -5.04
C ILE A 55 7.98 2.70 -6.39
N SER A 56 6.97 1.98 -6.87
CA SER A 56 6.32 2.23 -8.17
C SER A 56 4.91 2.79 -8.03
N GLY A 57 4.27 2.66 -6.87
CA GLY A 57 2.84 2.95 -6.72
C GLY A 57 1.94 1.91 -7.38
N LEU A 58 2.48 0.76 -7.81
CA LEU A 58 1.66 -0.39 -8.19
C LEU A 58 1.13 -1.11 -6.95
N SER A 59 -0.08 -1.64 -7.04
CA SER A 59 -0.71 -2.49 -6.05
C SER A 59 -0.87 -3.90 -6.60
N PHE A 60 -0.09 -4.84 -6.07
CA PHE A 60 -0.21 -6.25 -6.43
C PHE A 60 -1.32 -6.90 -5.62
N VAL A 61 -2.31 -7.46 -6.31
CA VAL A 61 -3.47 -8.09 -5.68
C VAL A 61 -3.58 -9.54 -6.09
N GLN A 62 -3.55 -10.45 -5.11
CA GLN A 62 -3.67 -11.87 -5.40
C GLN A 62 -5.10 -12.22 -5.82
N VAL A 63 -5.24 -12.98 -6.91
CA VAL A 63 -6.51 -13.52 -7.41
C VAL A 63 -6.38 -15.03 -7.69
N PRO A 64 -7.49 -15.79 -7.69
CA PRO A 64 -7.47 -17.21 -8.05
C PRO A 64 -7.10 -17.45 -9.52
N ASP A 65 -6.26 -18.45 -9.79
CA ASP A 65 -5.94 -18.93 -11.14
C ASP A 65 -6.79 -20.15 -11.52
N ASN A 66 -8.10 -19.94 -11.64
CA ASN A 66 -9.08 -21.01 -11.87
C ASN A 66 -9.65 -21.02 -13.31
N GLY A 67 -9.07 -20.22 -14.21
CA GLY A 67 -9.50 -20.10 -15.60
C GLY A 67 -10.70 -19.19 -15.85
N ALA A 68 -11.28 -18.55 -14.83
CA ALA A 68 -12.38 -17.60 -15.00
C ALA A 68 -11.92 -16.28 -15.65
N ALA A 69 -10.73 -15.79 -15.25
CA ALA A 69 -10.03 -14.67 -15.86
C ALA A 69 -8.52 -14.95 -15.80
N THR A 70 -7.75 -14.43 -16.75
CA THR A 70 -6.29 -14.54 -16.74
C THR A 70 -5.72 -13.43 -15.86
N PRO A 71 -5.00 -13.76 -14.76
CA PRO A 71 -4.32 -12.76 -13.93
C PRO A 71 -3.24 -12.04 -14.74
N ASP A 72 -2.90 -10.81 -14.35
CA ASP A 72 -1.87 -10.03 -15.04
C ASP A 72 -0.52 -10.75 -14.96
N ILE A 73 -0.15 -11.19 -13.76
CA ILE A 73 1.07 -11.96 -13.49
C ILE A 73 0.72 -13.34 -12.92
N ARG A 74 1.32 -14.39 -13.47
CA ARG A 74 1.23 -15.77 -12.97
C ARG A 74 2.61 -16.19 -12.46
N ILE A 75 2.66 -16.77 -11.27
CA ILE A 75 3.93 -17.03 -10.57
C ILE A 75 4.02 -18.50 -10.17
N GLY A 76 5.11 -19.16 -10.52
CA GLY A 76 5.27 -20.58 -10.22
C GLY A 76 6.72 -21.06 -10.25
N PHE A 77 6.90 -22.34 -9.98
CA PHE A 77 8.16 -23.02 -10.16
C PHE A 77 8.26 -23.67 -11.54
N PHE A 78 9.50 -23.80 -12.02
CA PHE A 78 9.83 -24.58 -13.21
C PHE A 78 10.99 -25.55 -12.93
N ASP A 79 11.03 -26.66 -13.66
CA ASP A 79 12.15 -27.61 -13.61
C ASP A 79 13.11 -27.41 -14.79
N THR A 80 14.39 -27.59 -14.47
CA THR A 80 15.51 -27.53 -15.39
C THR A 80 16.34 -28.82 -15.42
N THR A 81 15.76 -30.00 -15.21
CA THR A 81 16.47 -31.28 -15.33
C THR A 81 17.10 -31.56 -16.72
N ASN A 82 17.01 -30.61 -17.67
CA ASN A 82 17.96 -30.43 -18.79
C ASN A 82 19.01 -29.31 -18.59
N GLY A 83 19.59 -29.18 -17.39
CA GLY A 83 20.83 -28.44 -17.14
C GLY A 83 20.71 -26.92 -16.93
N GLY A 84 19.57 -26.43 -16.43
CA GLY A 84 19.37 -25.02 -16.08
C GLY A 84 18.87 -24.14 -17.22
N ARG A 85 18.53 -24.66 -18.39
CA ARG A 85 18.42 -23.85 -19.61
C ARG A 85 17.06 -23.16 -19.77
N ASP A 86 17.03 -21.85 -20.04
CA ASP A 86 15.84 -21.10 -20.48
C ASP A 86 15.38 -21.56 -21.89
N LEU A 87 14.34 -20.94 -22.45
CA LEU A 87 13.85 -21.24 -23.81
C LEU A 87 14.92 -20.99 -24.91
N SER A 88 15.96 -20.22 -24.60
CA SER A 88 17.09 -19.93 -25.49
C SER A 88 18.25 -20.93 -25.37
N GLY A 89 18.26 -21.72 -24.30
CA GLY A 89 19.31 -22.68 -24.01
C GLY A 89 20.31 -22.22 -22.95
N ASP A 90 20.08 -21.12 -22.23
CA ASP A 90 21.04 -20.54 -21.28
C ASP A 90 20.73 -20.87 -19.82
N ARG A 91 21.77 -21.12 -19.02
CA ARG A 91 21.61 -21.42 -17.60
C ARG A 91 20.95 -20.25 -16.86
N SER A 92 19.71 -20.45 -16.44
CA SER A 92 18.91 -19.50 -15.68
C SER A 92 18.40 -20.11 -14.38
N VAL A 93 18.17 -19.23 -13.40
CA VAL A 93 17.63 -19.57 -12.07
C VAL A 93 16.21 -19.04 -11.87
N GLY A 94 15.79 -18.14 -12.75
CA GLY A 94 14.45 -17.63 -12.94
C GLY A 94 14.32 -17.08 -14.36
N TYR A 95 13.11 -16.78 -14.79
CA TYR A 95 12.88 -15.90 -15.94
C TYR A 95 11.45 -15.41 -15.93
N SER A 96 11.26 -14.33 -16.67
CA SER A 96 9.97 -13.73 -16.92
C SER A 96 9.62 -13.83 -18.40
N TYR A 97 8.39 -14.20 -18.70
CA TYR A 97 7.85 -14.20 -20.05
C TYR A 97 6.67 -13.25 -20.12
N TRP A 98 6.72 -12.29 -21.02
CA TRP A 98 5.66 -11.30 -21.17
C TRP A 98 5.28 -11.12 -22.63
N ARG A 99 4.06 -10.64 -22.83
CA ARG A 99 3.56 -10.15 -24.11
C ARG A 99 3.14 -8.70 -23.92
N TYR A 100 3.19 -7.94 -25.01
CA TYR A 100 2.79 -6.55 -24.99
C TYR A 100 2.19 -6.12 -26.31
N GLU A 101 1.34 -5.10 -26.27
CA GLU A 101 0.80 -4.43 -27.44
C GLU A 101 0.89 -2.92 -27.24
N GLY A 102 1.47 -2.20 -28.21
CA GLY A 102 1.58 -0.74 -28.13
C GLY A 102 2.39 -0.19 -26.95
N GLY A 103 3.26 -0.99 -26.32
CA GLY A 103 3.99 -0.62 -25.10
C GLY A 103 3.25 -0.97 -23.80
N THR A 104 2.08 -1.57 -23.88
CA THR A 104 1.29 -2.03 -22.72
C THR A 104 1.50 -3.50 -22.50
N LEU A 105 1.84 -3.90 -21.27
CA LEU A 105 1.90 -5.30 -20.86
C LEU A 105 0.51 -5.94 -20.92
N LEU A 106 0.45 -7.17 -21.43
CA LEU A 106 -0.79 -7.95 -21.54
C LEU A 106 -0.87 -8.97 -20.40
N PRO A 107 -2.09 -9.33 -19.93
CA PRO A 107 -2.26 -10.34 -18.90
C PRO A 107 -1.64 -11.70 -19.26
N GLY A 108 -1.27 -12.45 -18.21
CA GLY A 108 -0.57 -13.73 -18.33
C GLY A 108 0.94 -13.57 -18.50
N VAL A 109 1.53 -12.48 -17.98
CA VAL A 109 2.98 -12.42 -17.73
C VAL A 109 3.33 -13.56 -16.78
N LEU A 110 4.32 -14.36 -17.12
CA LEU A 110 4.77 -15.47 -16.30
C LEU A 110 6.07 -15.07 -15.60
N VAL A 111 6.13 -15.25 -14.29
CA VAL A 111 7.34 -15.16 -13.48
C VAL A 111 7.62 -16.54 -12.91
N VAL A 112 8.84 -17.06 -13.13
CA VAL A 112 9.21 -18.36 -12.57
C VAL A 112 10.56 -18.35 -11.88
N ALA A 113 10.65 -19.14 -10.82
CA ALA A 113 11.88 -19.45 -10.11
C ALA A 113 12.19 -20.95 -10.17
N GLN A 114 13.45 -21.32 -9.96
CA GLN A 114 13.86 -22.72 -9.98
C GLN A 114 13.16 -23.54 -8.90
N ASP A 115 12.54 -24.66 -9.29
CA ASP A 115 11.87 -25.56 -8.37
C ASP A 115 12.82 -26.17 -7.33
N LEU A 116 12.44 -26.03 -6.05
CA LEU A 116 13.15 -26.52 -4.87
C LEU A 116 13.23 -28.05 -4.79
N ALA A 117 12.32 -28.77 -5.46
CA ALA A 117 12.34 -30.22 -5.53
C ALA A 117 13.54 -30.76 -6.33
N TYR A 118 14.14 -29.94 -7.18
CA TYR A 118 15.19 -30.34 -8.12
C TYR A 118 16.55 -29.71 -7.82
N TRP A 119 16.61 -28.71 -6.95
CA TRP A 119 17.84 -28.01 -6.56
C TRP A 119 18.03 -27.99 -5.04
N PRO A 120 19.22 -28.40 -4.53
CA PRO A 120 19.48 -28.35 -3.10
C PRO A 120 19.40 -26.92 -2.57
N TRP A 121 18.74 -26.76 -1.42
CA TRP A 121 18.59 -25.49 -0.72
C TRP A 121 18.74 -25.67 0.81
N SER A 122 18.94 -24.56 1.49
CA SER A 122 18.98 -24.45 2.96
C SER A 122 18.27 -23.18 3.39
N THR A 123 18.01 -23.02 4.69
CA THR A 123 17.54 -21.74 5.24
C THR A 123 18.73 -20.83 5.56
N SER A 124 18.70 -19.58 5.11
CA SER A 124 19.70 -18.57 5.47
C SER A 124 19.53 -18.15 6.95
N PRO A 125 20.54 -17.48 7.56
CA PRO A 125 20.38 -16.89 8.89
C PRO A 125 19.18 -15.94 9.01
N ASP A 126 18.82 -15.28 7.91
CA ASP A 126 17.72 -14.32 7.81
C ASP A 126 16.37 -15.00 7.50
N GLY A 127 16.33 -16.34 7.48
CA GLY A 127 15.11 -17.12 7.26
C GLY A 127 14.75 -17.36 5.79
N GLU A 128 15.53 -16.84 4.84
CA GLU A 128 15.27 -16.99 3.40
C GLU A 128 15.61 -18.41 2.90
N ILE A 129 14.95 -18.81 1.81
CA ILE A 129 15.31 -20.02 1.08
C ILE A 129 16.56 -19.72 0.25
N LEU A 130 17.69 -20.28 0.66
CA LEU A 130 19.00 -20.13 0.04
C LEU A 130 19.32 -21.36 -0.81
N TYR A 131 19.36 -21.19 -2.12
CA TYR A 131 19.81 -22.23 -3.03
C TYR A 131 21.30 -22.51 -2.82
N SER A 132 21.72 -23.75 -3.07
CA SER A 132 23.13 -24.16 -3.02
C SER A 132 24.05 -23.37 -3.95
N GLY A 133 23.49 -22.65 -4.93
CA GLY A 133 24.20 -21.68 -5.78
C GLY A 133 24.53 -20.33 -5.12
N GLY A 134 24.12 -20.08 -3.87
CA GLY A 134 24.45 -18.87 -3.11
C GLY A 134 23.48 -17.69 -3.30
N PHE A 135 22.37 -17.90 -4.01
CA PHE A 135 21.29 -16.93 -4.23
C PHE A 135 20.01 -17.37 -3.51
N THR A 136 19.10 -16.43 -3.25
CA THR A 136 17.86 -16.73 -2.50
C THR A 136 16.63 -16.71 -3.39
N LEU A 137 15.56 -17.37 -2.97
CA LEU A 137 14.29 -17.38 -3.69
C LEU A 137 13.72 -15.97 -3.82
N ARG A 138 13.75 -15.19 -2.72
CA ARG A 138 13.36 -13.77 -2.74
C ARG A 138 14.11 -12.98 -3.80
N GLN A 139 15.44 -13.11 -3.86
CA GLN A 139 16.27 -12.41 -4.84
C GLN A 139 15.83 -12.70 -6.28
N VAL A 140 15.61 -13.98 -6.61
CA VAL A 140 15.17 -14.37 -7.96
C VAL A 140 13.77 -13.83 -8.24
N LEU A 141 12.81 -14.02 -7.33
CA LEU A 141 11.44 -13.53 -7.52
C LEU A 141 11.40 -12.00 -7.66
N ALA A 142 12.16 -11.26 -6.86
CA ALA A 142 12.22 -9.81 -6.94
C ALA A 142 12.81 -9.34 -8.27
N HIS A 143 13.89 -9.96 -8.75
CA HIS A 143 14.45 -9.69 -10.07
C HIS A 143 13.43 -9.93 -11.19
N GLU A 144 12.77 -11.09 -11.16
CA GLU A 144 11.80 -11.45 -12.20
C GLU A 144 10.54 -10.59 -12.16
N VAL A 145 10.04 -10.21 -10.97
CA VAL A 145 8.95 -9.24 -10.87
C VAL A 145 9.37 -7.89 -11.45
N GLY A 146 10.63 -7.48 -11.33
CA GLY A 146 11.16 -6.29 -11.99
C GLY A 146 10.97 -6.33 -13.52
N HIS A 147 11.26 -7.48 -14.15
CA HIS A 147 10.93 -7.68 -15.56
C HIS A 147 9.43 -7.66 -15.82
N ALA A 148 8.63 -8.28 -14.95
CA ALA A 148 7.18 -8.32 -15.05
C ALA A 148 6.51 -6.95 -14.90
N ILE A 149 7.22 -5.93 -14.43
CA ILE A 149 6.79 -4.53 -14.42
C ILE A 149 7.54 -3.65 -15.43
N GLY A 150 8.40 -4.21 -16.28
CA GLY A 150 8.99 -3.49 -17.41
C GLY A 150 10.43 -2.99 -17.24
N LEU A 151 11.13 -3.40 -16.17
CA LEU A 151 12.57 -3.15 -16.05
C LEU A 151 13.36 -4.12 -16.92
N ASN A 152 14.50 -3.66 -17.44
CA ASN A 152 15.47 -4.50 -18.14
C ASN A 152 16.68 -4.76 -17.24
N HIS A 153 17.59 -5.62 -17.68
CA HIS A 153 18.82 -5.87 -16.94
C HIS A 153 19.66 -4.61 -16.77
N SER A 154 20.17 -4.38 -15.56
CA SER A 154 21.21 -3.39 -15.29
C SER A 154 22.58 -3.92 -15.72
N ASP A 155 23.48 -3.00 -16.05
CA ASP A 155 24.91 -3.26 -16.30
C ASP A 155 25.74 -3.24 -15.00
N THR A 156 25.15 -2.80 -13.87
CA THR A 156 25.85 -2.66 -12.58
C THR A 156 25.71 -3.94 -11.75
N PRO A 157 26.80 -4.60 -11.32
CA PRO A 157 26.72 -5.87 -10.61
C PRO A 157 25.98 -5.89 -9.28
N ASP A 158 25.82 -4.73 -8.64
CA ASP A 158 25.20 -4.59 -7.32
C ASP A 158 23.68 -4.31 -7.40
N ASP A 159 23.15 -4.03 -8.59
CA ASP A 159 21.73 -3.75 -8.79
C ASP A 159 20.92 -5.05 -8.80
N LEU A 160 19.72 -5.03 -8.21
CA LEU A 160 18.85 -6.20 -8.19
C LEU A 160 18.59 -6.69 -9.61
N MET A 161 18.36 -5.77 -10.56
CA MET A 161 18.15 -6.09 -11.97
C MET A 161 19.43 -6.50 -12.73
N TYR A 162 20.56 -6.71 -12.08
CA TYR A 162 21.75 -7.28 -12.75
C TYR A 162 21.51 -8.74 -13.15
N ALA A 163 21.85 -9.09 -14.39
CA ALA A 163 21.56 -10.39 -15.00
C ALA A 163 22.21 -11.62 -14.33
N ARG A 164 23.05 -11.44 -13.30
CA ARG A 164 23.71 -12.53 -12.57
C ARG A 164 23.47 -12.38 -11.09
N THR A 165 23.06 -13.47 -10.45
CA THR A 165 22.91 -13.50 -8.98
C THR A 165 24.26 -13.36 -8.28
N GLY A 166 24.30 -12.52 -7.26
CA GLY A 166 25.40 -12.33 -6.34
C GLY A 166 24.89 -12.07 -4.92
N SER A 167 25.80 -12.02 -3.95
CA SER A 167 25.44 -11.67 -2.57
C SER A 167 25.18 -10.17 -2.39
N ALA A 168 25.64 -9.33 -3.32
CA ALA A 168 25.52 -7.87 -3.26
C ALA A 168 24.20 -7.34 -3.83
N ASN A 169 23.56 -8.07 -4.74
CA ASN A 169 22.34 -7.66 -5.44
C ASN A 169 21.09 -8.42 -4.99
N ARG A 170 20.84 -8.44 -3.68
CA ARG A 170 19.67 -9.10 -3.07
C ARG A 170 18.51 -8.15 -2.77
N SER A 171 18.71 -6.86 -2.95
CA SER A 171 17.77 -5.81 -2.58
C SER A 171 17.78 -4.70 -3.61
N LEU A 172 16.71 -3.91 -3.67
CA LEU A 172 16.60 -2.78 -4.59
C LEU A 172 17.76 -1.79 -4.40
N SER A 173 18.43 -1.46 -5.50
CA SER A 173 19.40 -0.38 -5.60
C SER A 173 18.72 0.95 -5.97
N PRO A 174 19.41 2.09 -5.82
CA PRO A 174 18.93 3.37 -6.34
C PRO A 174 18.64 3.37 -7.85
N ASP A 175 19.33 2.53 -8.64
CA ASP A 175 19.11 2.37 -10.08
C ASP A 175 17.78 1.67 -10.35
N ASP A 176 17.51 0.56 -9.65
CA ASP A 176 16.24 -0.17 -9.71
C ASP A 176 15.06 0.73 -9.34
N VAL A 177 15.23 1.52 -8.27
CA VAL A 177 14.23 2.49 -7.79
C VAL A 177 13.94 3.56 -8.84
N ALA A 178 14.99 4.14 -9.42
CA ALA A 178 14.85 5.16 -10.45
C ALA A 178 14.18 4.61 -11.72
N GLY A 179 14.48 3.36 -12.10
CA GLY A 179 13.85 2.70 -13.24
C GLY A 179 12.35 2.48 -13.04
N ALA A 180 11.93 1.95 -11.90
CA ALA A 180 10.51 1.75 -11.61
C ALA A 180 9.74 3.09 -11.55
N ARG A 181 10.33 4.10 -10.91
CA ARG A 181 9.74 5.45 -10.83
C ARG A 181 9.67 6.15 -12.17
N ALA A 182 10.57 5.85 -13.10
CA ALA A 182 10.49 6.37 -14.47
C ALA A 182 9.30 5.79 -15.26
N LEU A 183 8.89 4.55 -14.98
CA LEU A 183 7.76 3.89 -15.65
C LEU A 183 6.40 4.27 -15.05
N TYR A 184 6.33 4.33 -13.71
CA TYR A 184 5.08 4.43 -12.96
C TYR A 184 4.92 5.73 -12.17
N GLY A 185 5.97 6.55 -12.11
CA GLY A 185 6.04 7.74 -11.26
C GLY A 185 6.56 7.43 -9.87
N THR A 186 6.79 8.48 -9.09
CA THR A 186 7.05 8.39 -7.66
C THR A 186 5.77 8.02 -6.91
N PRO A 187 5.78 7.03 -6.00
CA PRO A 187 4.67 6.78 -5.08
C PRO A 187 4.61 7.94 -4.09
N TYR A 188 3.85 8.97 -4.48
CA TYR A 188 3.59 10.21 -3.73
C TYR A 188 4.68 10.60 -2.72
N ASP A 189 5.86 10.96 -3.21
CA ASP A 189 6.84 11.71 -2.44
C ASP A 189 6.25 13.13 -2.29
N GLY A 190 5.85 13.52 -1.08
CA GLY A 190 5.23 14.81 -0.76
C GLY A 190 6.08 16.07 -1.02
N GLU A 191 6.93 16.12 -2.04
CA GLU A 191 7.69 17.33 -2.42
C GLU A 191 8.04 17.34 -3.92
N ALA A 192 7.21 18.00 -4.74
CA ALA A 192 7.63 18.59 -6.01
C ALA A 192 7.53 20.13 -5.88
N PRO A 193 8.51 20.92 -6.37
CA PRO A 193 8.39 22.37 -6.34
C PRO A 193 7.19 22.80 -7.20
N LEU A 194 6.20 23.44 -6.58
CA LEU A 194 5.01 23.93 -7.26
C LEU A 194 5.40 24.81 -8.47
N PRO A 195 4.85 24.57 -9.68
CA PRO A 195 4.93 25.56 -10.74
C PRO A 195 4.21 26.84 -10.29
N PRO A 196 4.78 28.04 -10.55
CA PRO A 196 4.15 29.28 -10.11
C PRO A 196 2.85 29.48 -10.90
N GLY A 197 1.71 29.39 -10.21
CA GLY A 197 0.44 29.91 -10.74
C GLY A 197 -0.81 29.05 -10.61
N ILE A 198 -0.84 27.98 -9.82
CA ILE A 198 -2.10 27.30 -9.44
C ILE A 198 -2.10 27.07 -7.94
N ALA A 199 -3.04 27.71 -7.23
CA ALA A 199 -3.26 27.50 -5.82
C ALA A 199 -3.71 26.06 -5.58
N ALA A 200 -3.07 25.37 -4.65
CA ALA A 200 -3.57 24.14 -4.07
C ALA A 200 -4.98 24.41 -3.50
N GLY A 201 -5.99 23.76 -4.05
CA GLY A 201 -7.28 23.64 -3.39
C GLY A 201 -7.16 22.52 -2.34
N PRO A 202 -7.46 22.77 -1.06
CA PRO A 202 -7.57 21.70 -0.06
C PRO A 202 -8.96 21.05 -0.26
N GLY A 203 -9.15 19.74 -0.30
CA GLY A 203 -8.42 18.68 0.37
C GLY A 203 -9.50 17.83 1.06
N GLY A 204 -10.14 16.97 0.28
CA GLY A 204 -10.59 15.67 0.79
C GLY A 204 -9.72 14.61 0.18
N VAL A 205 -9.74 13.38 0.72
CA VAL A 205 -9.00 12.17 0.25
C VAL A 205 -8.49 12.44 -1.14
N ALA A 206 -7.21 12.81 -1.27
CA ALA A 206 -6.72 13.53 -2.44
C ALA A 206 -7.39 12.98 -3.69
N GLN A 207 -8.32 13.73 -4.29
CA GLN A 207 -9.02 13.29 -5.49
C GLN A 207 -7.94 13.21 -6.59
N GLY A 208 -7.24 12.09 -6.65
CA GLY A 208 -5.99 11.94 -7.39
C GLY A 208 -4.98 10.94 -6.81
N ALA A 209 -4.84 10.78 -5.49
CA ALA A 209 -3.96 9.75 -4.92
C ALA A 209 -4.71 8.41 -4.88
N ALA A 210 -4.14 7.36 -5.45
CA ALA A 210 -4.74 6.04 -5.38
C ALA A 210 -4.65 5.54 -3.93
N VAL A 211 -5.79 5.19 -3.33
CA VAL A 211 -5.83 4.41 -2.09
C VAL A 211 -4.99 3.15 -2.29
N GLN A 212 -3.97 2.98 -1.45
CA GLN A 212 -2.99 1.90 -1.53
C GLN A 212 -2.66 1.37 -0.14
N PHE A 213 -2.05 0.19 -0.09
CA PHE A 213 -1.58 -0.40 1.17
C PHE A 213 -0.30 0.33 1.59
N SER A 214 -0.22 0.76 2.84
CA SER A 214 0.98 1.40 3.38
C SER A 214 1.76 0.40 4.24
N ALA A 215 2.81 -0.22 3.70
CA ALA A 215 3.60 -1.21 4.45
C ALA A 215 4.25 -0.59 5.69
N ALA A 216 4.94 0.54 5.51
CA ALA A 216 5.58 1.26 6.61
C ALA A 216 4.57 1.83 7.61
N GLY A 217 3.46 2.42 7.13
CA GLY A 217 2.39 2.91 8.01
C GLY A 217 1.71 1.79 8.78
N TYR A 218 1.48 0.64 8.15
CA TYR A 218 0.93 -0.54 8.80
C TYR A 218 1.88 -1.08 9.87
N LEU A 219 3.19 -1.19 9.60
CA LEU A 219 4.17 -1.58 10.62
C LEU A 219 4.26 -0.57 11.77
N ALA A 220 4.15 0.73 11.48
CA ALA A 220 4.12 1.77 12.49
C ALA A 220 2.89 1.62 13.41
N ALA A 221 1.71 1.39 12.82
CA ALA A 221 0.46 1.24 13.54
C ALA A 221 0.29 -0.11 14.25
N GLN A 222 0.99 -1.15 13.78
CA GLN A 222 0.89 -2.54 14.28
C GLN A 222 2.22 -3.01 14.88
N PRO A 223 2.57 -2.57 16.10
CA PRO A 223 3.88 -2.83 16.69
C PRO A 223 4.14 -4.31 16.98
N ASP A 224 3.09 -5.12 17.14
CA ASP A 224 3.18 -6.58 17.27
C ASP A 224 3.63 -7.27 15.97
N VAL A 225 3.12 -6.81 14.83
CA VAL A 225 3.52 -7.29 13.49
C VAL A 225 4.98 -6.90 13.21
N ALA A 226 5.34 -5.66 13.54
CA ALA A 226 6.72 -5.17 13.43
C ALA A 226 7.68 -5.94 14.36
N ALA A 227 7.32 -6.15 15.62
CA ALA A 227 8.14 -6.89 16.58
C ALA A 227 8.32 -8.37 16.19
N ALA A 228 7.31 -8.96 15.54
CA ALA A 228 7.37 -10.32 15.01
C ALA A 228 8.18 -10.44 13.71
N GLY A 229 8.59 -9.31 13.11
CA GLY A 229 9.29 -9.30 11.82
C GLY A 229 8.45 -9.88 10.68
N MET A 230 7.12 -9.81 10.79
CA MET A 230 6.22 -10.33 9.76
C MET A 230 6.13 -9.36 8.58
N ASN A 231 6.01 -9.89 7.36
CA ASN A 231 5.66 -9.06 6.21
C ASN A 231 4.27 -8.42 6.45
N PRO A 232 4.15 -7.08 6.41
CA PRO A 232 2.90 -6.40 6.77
C PRO A 232 1.76 -6.67 5.80
N ARG A 233 2.05 -6.79 4.50
CA ARG A 233 1.05 -7.10 3.48
C ARG A 233 0.49 -8.52 3.65
N MET A 234 1.35 -9.51 3.84
CA MET A 234 0.91 -10.88 4.13
C MET A 234 0.10 -10.97 5.40
N HIS A 235 0.57 -10.33 6.48
CA HIS A 235 -0.19 -10.30 7.73
C HIS A 235 -1.57 -9.72 7.48
N PHE A 236 -1.65 -8.56 6.82
CA PHE A 236 -2.92 -7.92 6.51
C PHE A 236 -3.83 -8.84 5.68
N GLU A 237 -3.34 -9.40 4.57
CA GLU A 237 -4.11 -10.24 3.64
C GLU A 237 -4.60 -11.54 4.29
N ALA A 238 -3.77 -12.17 5.13
CA ALA A 238 -4.09 -13.42 5.80
C ALA A 238 -5.06 -13.23 6.98
N THR A 239 -4.76 -12.29 7.87
CA THR A 239 -5.47 -12.15 9.16
C THR A 239 -5.79 -10.71 9.54
N GLY A 240 -4.93 -9.72 9.23
CA GLY A 240 -5.08 -8.35 9.72
C GLY A 240 -6.41 -7.69 9.34
N TRP A 241 -6.93 -7.94 8.14
CA TRP A 241 -8.24 -7.43 7.74
C TRP A 241 -9.40 -8.03 8.57
N ARG A 242 -9.25 -9.24 9.10
CA ARG A 242 -10.22 -9.90 10.01
C ARG A 242 -10.03 -9.47 11.47
N GLU A 243 -8.90 -8.84 11.78
CA GLU A 243 -8.57 -8.26 13.07
C GLU A 243 -8.94 -6.77 13.16
N ASP A 244 -9.69 -6.26 12.18
CA ASP A 244 -10.06 -4.84 12.03
C ASP A 244 -8.84 -3.89 11.97
N ARG A 245 -7.74 -4.31 11.35
CA ARG A 245 -6.57 -3.44 11.17
C ARG A 245 -6.65 -2.75 9.82
N ASP A 246 -6.66 -1.42 9.83
CA ASP A 246 -6.71 -0.64 8.60
C ASP A 246 -5.40 -0.75 7.79
N PRO A 247 -5.48 -0.93 6.46
CA PRO A 247 -4.32 -1.13 5.59
C PRO A 247 -3.53 0.16 5.29
N SER A 248 -4.16 1.32 5.47
CA SER A 248 -3.57 2.64 5.25
C SER A 248 -4.44 3.74 5.88
N ALA A 249 -3.93 4.97 5.92
CA ALA A 249 -4.64 6.11 6.48
C ALA A 249 -5.91 6.49 5.70
N ASP A 250 -5.99 6.10 4.42
CA ASP A 250 -7.07 6.48 3.50
C ASP A 250 -8.13 5.38 3.32
N PHE A 251 -8.09 4.32 4.13
CA PHE A 251 -9.05 3.23 4.05
C PHE A 251 -9.47 2.71 5.42
N ASP A 252 -10.65 3.13 5.85
CA ASP A 252 -11.35 2.55 7.01
C ASP A 252 -12.09 1.27 6.59
N LEU A 253 -11.58 0.13 7.07
CA LEU A 253 -12.10 -1.18 6.76
C LEU A 253 -13.53 -1.37 7.26
N ARG A 254 -13.81 -0.91 8.49
CA ARG A 254 -15.11 -1.09 9.15
C ARG A 254 -16.19 -0.27 8.46
N HIS A 255 -15.89 0.98 8.12
CA HIS A 255 -16.76 1.86 7.39
C HIS A 255 -17.02 1.31 5.98
N TYR A 256 -15.99 0.82 5.28
CA TYR A 256 -16.17 0.22 3.98
C TYR A 256 -17.13 -0.98 4.05
N LEU A 257 -16.96 -1.89 5.02
CA LEU A 257 -17.87 -3.02 5.20
C LEU A 257 -19.29 -2.58 5.61
N ALA A 258 -19.42 -1.59 6.49
CA ALA A 258 -20.72 -1.06 6.92
C ALA A 258 -21.50 -0.45 5.74
N ARG A 259 -20.80 0.21 4.81
CA ARG A 259 -21.42 0.83 3.63
C ARG A 259 -21.70 -0.15 2.50
N ASN A 260 -21.03 -1.31 2.50
CA ASN A 260 -21.03 -2.32 1.45
C ASN A 260 -21.43 -3.70 2.03
N PRO A 261 -22.71 -3.89 2.42
CA PRO A 261 -23.17 -5.10 3.08
C PRO A 261 -23.06 -6.35 2.19
N ASP A 262 -23.03 -6.18 0.86
CA ASP A 262 -22.76 -7.25 -0.10
C ASP A 262 -21.33 -7.78 0.01
N VAL A 263 -20.34 -6.90 0.18
CA VAL A 263 -18.93 -7.27 0.40
C VAL A 263 -18.77 -7.95 1.75
N ALA A 264 -19.42 -7.40 2.78
CA ALA A 264 -19.43 -7.99 4.12
C ALA A 264 -20.05 -9.40 4.12
N ALA A 265 -21.18 -9.58 3.43
CA ALA A 265 -21.84 -10.88 3.31
C ALA A 265 -21.02 -11.90 2.50
N ALA A 266 -20.26 -11.45 1.50
CA ALA A 266 -19.35 -12.30 0.73
C ALA A 266 -18.15 -12.78 1.56
N GLY A 267 -17.80 -12.08 2.65
CA GLY A 267 -16.64 -12.41 3.48
C GLY A 267 -15.30 -12.22 2.75
N ASN A 268 -15.28 -11.37 1.72
CA ASN A 268 -14.09 -11.01 0.97
C ASN A 268 -13.24 -10.02 1.76
N ASN A 269 -11.92 -10.03 1.54
CA ASN A 269 -11.05 -8.96 2.04
C ASN A 269 -11.56 -7.61 1.44
N PRO A 270 -11.99 -6.66 2.27
CA PRO A 270 -12.65 -5.44 1.80
C PRO A 270 -11.70 -4.51 1.05
N PHE A 271 -10.43 -4.47 1.45
CA PHE A 271 -9.43 -3.66 0.77
C PHE A 271 -9.09 -4.24 -0.60
N THR A 272 -8.92 -5.57 -0.69
CA THR A 272 -8.79 -6.30 -1.96
C THR A 272 -9.99 -6.03 -2.87
N HIS A 273 -11.21 -6.14 -2.34
CA HIS A 273 -12.42 -5.84 -3.12
C HIS A 273 -12.43 -4.39 -3.61
N TYR A 274 -12.05 -3.44 -2.76
CA TYR A 274 -12.02 -2.03 -3.15
C TYR A 274 -11.06 -1.77 -4.30
N LEU A 275 -9.84 -2.32 -4.22
CA LEU A 275 -8.84 -2.17 -5.27
C LEU A 275 -9.26 -2.82 -6.60
N LEU A 276 -9.89 -3.99 -6.56
CA LEU A 276 -10.26 -4.74 -7.76
C LEU A 276 -11.57 -4.25 -8.40
N HIS A 277 -12.52 -3.79 -7.59
CA HIS A 277 -13.90 -3.53 -8.03
C HIS A 277 -14.46 -2.24 -7.46
N GLY A 278 -14.30 -2.01 -6.15
CA GLY A 278 -14.98 -0.93 -5.46
C GLY A 278 -14.66 0.46 -6.02
N ARG A 279 -13.41 0.71 -6.43
CA ARG A 279 -13.00 1.97 -7.05
C ARG A 279 -13.73 2.23 -8.37
N GLU A 280 -13.82 1.23 -9.24
CA GLU A 280 -14.50 1.33 -10.54
C GLU A 280 -16.02 1.42 -10.39
N GLU A 281 -16.56 0.74 -9.38
CA GLU A 281 -17.98 0.82 -9.00
C GLU A 281 -18.35 2.17 -8.33
N GLY A 282 -17.39 3.05 -8.09
CA GLY A 282 -17.59 4.35 -7.45
C GLY A 282 -17.87 4.27 -5.94
N ARG A 283 -17.57 3.13 -5.30
CA ARG A 283 -17.65 2.98 -3.85
C ARG A 283 -16.63 3.91 -3.20
N GLN A 284 -17.01 4.49 -2.07
CA GLN A 284 -16.18 5.46 -1.35
C GLN A 284 -15.30 4.75 -0.33
N ALA A 285 -14.01 5.08 -0.33
CA ALA A 285 -13.14 4.86 0.82
C ALA A 285 -13.27 6.05 1.78
N ALA A 286 -12.89 5.86 3.04
CA ALA A 286 -12.88 6.90 4.05
C ALA A 286 -11.55 6.82 4.80
N ALA A 287 -11.12 7.94 5.37
CA ALA A 287 -9.93 7.95 6.22
C ALA A 287 -10.14 7.02 7.42
N ALA A 288 -9.09 6.26 7.76
CA ALA A 288 -9.07 5.29 8.84
C ALA A 288 -9.48 5.94 10.18
N VAL A 289 -10.39 5.30 10.90
CA VAL A 289 -10.76 5.65 12.28
C VAL A 289 -10.44 4.48 13.19
N GLY A 290 -9.33 4.60 13.91
CA GLY A 290 -8.92 3.65 14.92
C GLY A 290 -9.59 3.88 16.28
N THR A 291 -8.81 3.68 17.34
CA THR A 291 -9.28 4.01 18.70
C THR A 291 -9.03 5.49 18.96
N VAL A 292 -10.09 6.29 18.85
CA VAL A 292 -10.05 7.73 19.09
C VAL A 292 -10.11 8.01 20.59
N ALA A 293 -9.15 8.79 21.09
CA ALA A 293 -9.16 9.27 22.47
C ALA A 293 -10.25 10.36 22.67
N GLU A 294 -10.65 10.61 23.92
CA GLU A 294 -11.67 11.63 24.23
C GLU A 294 -11.28 13.05 23.79
N ASP A 295 -9.98 13.30 23.63
CA ASP A 295 -9.42 14.54 23.10
C ASP A 295 -9.25 14.54 21.58
N GLY A 296 -9.87 13.58 20.87
CA GLY A 296 -9.97 13.57 19.41
C GLY A 296 -8.72 13.08 18.69
N PHE A 297 -7.66 12.70 19.40
CA PHE A 297 -6.47 12.14 18.77
C PHE A 297 -6.70 10.67 18.41
N ASP A 298 -6.31 10.30 17.19
CA ASP A 298 -6.35 8.93 16.72
C ASP A 298 -4.91 8.44 16.47
N ALA A 299 -4.40 7.66 17.42
CA ALA A 299 -3.03 7.16 17.35
C ALA A 299 -2.81 6.20 16.17
N ALA A 300 -3.84 5.42 15.79
CA ALA A 300 -3.71 4.46 14.70
C ALA A 300 -3.68 5.18 13.36
N TYR A 301 -4.60 6.12 13.13
CA TYR A 301 -4.56 7.00 11.96
C TYR A 301 -3.22 7.74 11.89
N TYR A 302 -2.78 8.34 13.00
CA TYR A 302 -1.55 9.12 13.04
C TYR A 302 -0.35 8.27 12.61
N LEU A 303 -0.24 7.02 13.04
CA LEU A 303 0.87 6.15 12.61
C LEU A 303 0.72 5.68 11.16
N LEU A 304 -0.50 5.40 10.70
CA LEU A 304 -0.77 5.03 9.30
C LEU A 304 -0.43 6.17 8.33
N ALA A 305 -0.74 7.40 8.71
CA ALA A 305 -0.51 8.61 7.91
C ALA A 305 0.95 9.07 7.91
N ASN A 306 1.75 8.57 8.86
CA ASN A 306 3.13 8.99 9.08
C ASN A 306 4.07 7.76 9.04
N PRO A 307 4.25 7.14 7.85
CA PRO A 307 5.05 5.92 7.69
C PRO A 307 6.53 6.11 8.06
N ASP A 308 7.03 7.35 8.03
CA ASP A 308 8.38 7.71 8.49
C ASP A 308 8.60 7.45 9.99
N LEU A 309 7.53 7.30 10.77
CA LEU A 309 7.59 6.92 12.17
C LEU A 309 7.78 5.41 12.39
N ALA A 310 7.77 4.59 11.32
CA ALA A 310 8.06 3.17 11.41
C ALA A 310 9.45 2.93 12.03
N GLY A 311 9.54 2.05 13.03
CA GLY A 311 10.80 1.73 13.71
C GLY A 311 11.30 2.78 14.71
N SER A 312 10.65 3.94 14.84
CA SER A 312 10.99 4.94 15.86
C SER A 312 10.71 4.46 17.30
N GLY A 313 9.92 3.38 17.45
CA GLY A 313 9.40 2.93 18.75
C GLY A 313 8.59 3.99 19.48
N GLY A 314 8.21 5.06 18.76
CA GLY A 314 7.69 6.28 19.33
C GLY A 314 6.21 6.17 19.67
N ASP A 315 5.88 6.61 20.89
CA ASP A 315 4.51 6.92 21.27
C ASP A 315 3.96 8.01 20.34
N ALA A 316 2.98 7.66 19.50
CA ALA A 316 2.32 8.56 18.55
C ALA A 316 1.88 9.87 19.21
N ARG A 317 1.36 9.79 20.45
CA ARG A 317 0.93 10.97 21.20
C ARG A 317 2.10 11.86 21.58
N ALA A 318 3.20 11.25 22.02
CA ALA A 318 4.41 11.99 22.38
C ALA A 318 4.97 12.71 21.15
N HIS A 319 5.01 12.04 19.99
CA HIS A 319 5.45 12.65 18.74
C HIS A 319 4.55 13.83 18.33
N TYR A 320 3.22 13.63 18.34
CA TYR A 320 2.28 14.68 17.97
C TYR A 320 2.42 15.93 18.85
N THR A 321 2.41 15.75 20.16
CA THR A 321 2.47 16.86 21.14
C THR A 321 3.78 17.65 21.01
N ALA A 322 4.89 16.95 20.78
CA ALA A 322 6.22 17.57 20.72
C ALA A 322 6.52 18.22 19.36
N PHE A 323 6.08 17.60 18.27
CA PHE A 323 6.50 17.95 16.91
C PHE A 323 5.34 17.99 15.92
N GLY A 324 4.48 16.96 15.92
CA GLY A 324 3.53 16.69 14.84
C GLY A 324 2.67 17.87 14.41
N TRP A 325 1.99 18.53 15.35
CA TRP A 325 1.12 19.67 15.00
C TRP A 325 1.90 20.88 14.46
N ARG A 326 3.18 21.02 14.81
CA ARG A 326 4.09 22.07 14.28
C ARG A 326 4.64 21.71 12.91
N GLU A 327 4.75 20.41 12.63
CA GLU A 327 5.07 19.85 11.31
C GLU A 327 3.86 19.84 10.38
N GLY A 328 2.68 20.24 10.86
CA GLY A 328 1.44 20.24 10.09
C GLY A 328 0.82 18.86 9.92
N ARG A 329 1.21 17.87 10.74
CA ARG A 329 0.65 16.50 10.70
C ARG A 329 -0.72 16.47 11.37
N ASP A 330 -1.66 15.81 10.70
CA ASP A 330 -3.03 15.72 11.17
C ASP A 330 -3.20 14.65 12.25
N PRO A 331 -3.87 14.95 13.38
CA PRO A 331 -4.04 14.04 14.51
C PRO A 331 -5.09 12.94 14.28
N ASN A 332 -5.93 13.11 13.25
CA ASN A 332 -6.95 12.17 12.80
C ASN A 332 -7.36 12.52 11.36
N GLY A 333 -8.05 11.61 10.68
CA GLY A 333 -8.47 11.81 9.28
C GLY A 333 -9.55 12.86 9.03
N TYR A 334 -10.01 13.54 10.08
CA TYR A 334 -11.08 14.53 10.01
C TYR A 334 -10.73 15.80 10.81
N PHE A 335 -9.43 16.13 10.93
CA PHE A 335 -8.96 17.38 11.49
C PHE A 335 -7.68 17.85 10.81
N ASP A 336 -7.79 18.84 9.93
CA ASP A 336 -6.64 19.51 9.32
C ASP A 336 -6.03 20.52 10.31
N ALA A 337 -4.88 20.17 10.89
CA ALA A 337 -4.19 20.99 11.87
C ALA A 337 -3.68 22.30 11.27
N SER A 338 -3.19 22.24 10.03
CA SER A 338 -2.59 23.38 9.32
C SER A 338 -3.65 24.40 8.92
N ALA A 339 -4.77 23.95 8.36
CA ALA A 339 -5.91 24.80 8.02
C ALA A 339 -6.59 25.36 9.28
N TYR A 340 -6.65 24.62 10.37
CA TYR A 340 -7.13 25.16 11.64
C TYR A 340 -6.27 26.33 12.12
N LEU A 341 -4.94 26.19 12.12
CA LEU A 341 -4.03 27.28 12.51
C LEU A 341 -4.09 28.46 11.55
N ALA A 342 -4.19 28.21 10.23
CA ALA A 342 -4.31 29.25 9.22
C ALA A 342 -5.59 30.09 9.39
N ASN A 343 -6.70 29.46 9.75
CA ASN A 343 -8.00 30.13 9.97
C ASN A 343 -8.12 30.78 11.34
N ASN A 344 -7.28 30.39 12.30
CA ASN A 344 -7.33 30.83 13.69
C ASN A 344 -5.99 31.45 14.11
N ALA A 345 -5.70 32.63 13.55
CA ALA A 345 -4.44 33.34 13.75
C ALA A 345 -4.14 33.66 15.22
N ASP A 346 -5.16 33.79 16.07
CA ASP A 346 -5.01 33.95 17.51
C ASP A 346 -4.45 32.68 18.19
N VAL A 347 -4.90 31.50 17.77
CA VAL A 347 -4.40 30.20 18.24
C VAL A 347 -2.96 30.00 17.78
N ALA A 348 -2.68 30.30 16.51
CA ALA A 348 -1.34 30.23 15.95
C ALA A 348 -0.36 31.21 16.64
N ALA A 349 -0.78 32.46 16.88
CA ALA A 349 0.03 33.45 17.58
C ALA A 349 0.26 33.11 19.06
N ALA A 350 -0.67 32.38 19.68
CA ALA A 350 -0.54 31.87 21.03
C ALA A 350 0.27 30.57 21.14
N ASP A 351 0.72 30.03 20.01
CA ASP A 351 1.51 28.79 19.93
C ASP A 351 0.82 27.58 20.59
N MET A 352 -0.51 27.51 20.45
CA MET A 352 -1.34 26.47 21.05
C MET A 352 -1.54 25.29 20.10
N ASP A 353 -1.57 24.09 20.67
CA ASP A 353 -1.96 22.87 19.96
C ASP A 353 -3.37 23.05 19.36
N PRO A 354 -3.53 22.92 18.03
CA PRO A 354 -4.78 23.19 17.34
C PRO A 354 -5.90 22.22 17.70
N LEU A 355 -5.58 20.92 17.87
CA LEU A 355 -6.57 19.92 18.25
C LEU A 355 -7.04 20.17 19.67
N GLN A 356 -6.10 20.40 20.59
CA GLN A 356 -6.42 20.71 21.99
C GLN A 356 -7.33 21.95 22.09
N HIS A 357 -6.98 23.01 21.37
CA HIS A 357 -7.79 24.22 21.32
C HIS A 357 -9.18 23.95 20.75
N TYR A 358 -9.28 23.22 19.63
CA TYR A 358 -10.56 22.90 19.02
C TYR A 358 -11.46 22.11 19.97
N MET A 359 -10.94 21.06 20.61
CA MET A 359 -11.70 20.19 21.50
C MET A 359 -12.19 20.92 22.77
N ALA A 360 -11.38 21.84 23.31
CA ALA A 360 -11.72 22.61 24.49
C ALA A 360 -12.68 23.78 24.19
N HIS A 361 -12.44 24.50 23.10
CA HIS A 361 -13.08 25.78 22.81
C HIS A 361 -13.65 25.85 21.39
N GLY A 362 -12.85 25.50 20.38
CA GLY A 362 -13.14 25.84 18.98
C GLY A 362 -14.48 25.35 18.47
N TRP A 363 -14.90 24.12 18.78
CA TRP A 363 -16.18 23.60 18.31
C TRP A 363 -17.40 24.35 18.88
N ARG A 364 -17.30 24.88 20.11
CA ARG A 364 -18.36 25.69 20.75
C ARG A 364 -18.40 27.12 20.22
N GLU A 365 -17.24 27.60 19.79
CA GLU A 365 -17.09 28.91 19.15
C GLU A 365 -17.49 28.88 17.67
N GLY A 366 -17.88 27.70 17.14
CA GLY A 366 -18.22 27.52 15.73
C GLY A 366 -17.02 27.65 14.79
N ARG A 367 -15.79 27.52 15.31
CA ARG A 367 -14.57 27.57 14.51
C ARG A 367 -14.49 26.31 13.65
N GLY A 368 -14.77 26.47 12.36
CA GLY A 368 -14.45 25.49 11.34
C GLY A 368 -12.99 25.62 10.95
N GLY A 369 -12.31 24.49 10.75
CA GLY A 369 -10.93 24.49 10.26
C GLY A 369 -10.60 23.30 9.38
N ASN A 370 -11.53 22.38 9.14
CA ASN A 370 -11.25 21.19 8.35
C ASN A 370 -12.07 21.20 7.04
N PRO A 371 -11.43 21.08 5.87
CA PRO A 371 -12.13 20.81 4.60
C PRO A 371 -13.01 19.54 4.64
N ASP A 372 -12.62 18.52 5.39
CA ASP A 372 -13.32 17.23 5.44
C ASP A 372 -14.39 17.13 6.54
N PHE A 373 -14.45 18.11 7.45
CA PHE A 373 -15.43 18.12 8.52
C PHE A 373 -15.82 19.53 8.93
N ASN A 374 -17.11 19.84 8.83
CA ASN A 374 -17.66 21.11 9.28
C ASN A 374 -18.57 20.87 10.49
N GLY A 375 -18.06 21.16 11.69
CA GLY A 375 -18.80 20.96 12.93
C GLY A 375 -20.11 21.75 13.01
N ALA A 376 -20.16 22.97 12.48
CA ALA A 376 -21.38 23.79 12.52
C ALA A 376 -22.47 23.22 11.59
N ALA A 377 -22.09 22.85 10.37
CA ALA A 377 -22.99 22.19 9.42
C ALA A 377 -23.44 20.81 9.93
N TYR A 378 -22.52 20.05 10.53
CA TYR A 378 -22.82 18.77 11.16
C TYR A 378 -23.87 18.91 12.28
N LEU A 379 -23.70 19.87 13.20
CA LEU A 379 -24.67 20.10 14.27
C LEU A 379 -26.02 20.61 13.73
N ALA A 380 -26.01 21.44 12.69
CA ALA A 380 -27.24 21.90 12.04
C ALA A 380 -28.03 20.76 11.39
N ALA A 381 -27.31 19.81 10.77
CA ALA A 381 -27.91 18.61 10.16
C ALA A 381 -28.31 17.54 11.17
N ASN A 382 -27.75 17.57 12.39
CA ASN A 382 -27.94 16.55 13.43
C ASN A 382 -28.42 17.18 14.76
N PRO A 383 -29.71 17.56 14.86
CA PRO A 383 -30.26 18.23 16.04
C PRO A 383 -30.17 17.41 17.33
N ASP A 384 -30.15 16.08 17.22
CA ASP A 384 -29.94 15.15 18.34
C ASP A 384 -28.56 15.33 18.98
N VAL A 385 -27.52 15.46 18.15
CA VAL A 385 -26.14 15.70 18.60
C VAL A 385 -26.01 17.10 19.20
N ALA A 386 -26.62 18.09 18.55
CA ALA A 386 -26.64 19.47 19.04
C ALA A 386 -27.34 19.59 20.40
N ALA A 387 -28.49 18.95 20.57
CA ALA A 387 -29.22 18.93 21.84
C ALA A 387 -28.45 18.18 22.93
N GLY A 388 -27.68 17.16 22.57
CA GLY A 388 -26.80 16.43 23.48
C GLY A 388 -25.58 17.23 23.95
N GLY A 389 -25.24 18.34 23.28
CA GLY A 389 -24.04 19.13 23.60
C GLY A 389 -22.74 18.34 23.42
N VAL A 390 -22.74 17.36 22.53
CA VAL A 390 -21.59 16.49 22.25
C VAL A 390 -20.66 17.18 21.23
N ASN A 391 -19.34 17.01 21.40
CA ASN A 391 -18.38 17.50 20.41
C ASN A 391 -18.67 16.86 19.04
N PRO A 392 -18.90 17.67 17.98
CA PRO A 392 -19.38 17.15 16.71
C PRO A 392 -18.33 16.31 15.96
N LEU A 393 -17.04 16.65 16.07
CA LEU A 393 -15.97 15.87 15.43
C LEU A 393 -15.86 14.49 16.07
N LEU A 394 -15.83 14.44 17.41
CA LEU A 394 -15.75 13.18 18.14
C LEU A 394 -16.99 12.31 17.88
N HIS A 395 -18.18 12.90 17.88
CA HIS A 395 -19.39 12.17 17.53
C HIS A 395 -19.33 11.64 16.09
N TYR A 396 -18.83 12.43 15.14
CA TYR A 396 -18.75 12.01 13.75
C TYR A 396 -17.83 10.79 13.59
N MET A 397 -16.60 10.86 14.12
CA MET A 397 -15.65 9.75 14.02
C MET A 397 -16.15 8.47 14.71
N LEU A 398 -16.75 8.59 15.91
CA LEU A 398 -17.17 7.41 16.68
C LEU A 398 -18.51 6.82 16.22
N PHE A 399 -19.41 7.63 15.64
CA PHE A 399 -20.77 7.21 15.32
C PHE A 399 -21.21 7.71 13.93
N GLY A 400 -21.10 9.01 13.68
CA GLY A 400 -21.70 9.63 12.51
C GLY A 400 -21.22 9.05 11.18
N LEU A 401 -19.94 8.74 11.06
CA LEU A 401 -19.33 8.08 9.90
C LEU A 401 -20.01 6.73 9.63
N TYR A 402 -20.14 5.89 10.66
CA TYR A 402 -20.74 4.55 10.57
C TYR A 402 -22.28 4.57 10.43
N GLU A 403 -22.93 5.65 10.88
CA GLU A 403 -24.36 5.90 10.66
C GLU A 403 -24.65 6.49 9.27
N GLY A 404 -23.62 6.79 8.48
CA GLY A 404 -23.75 7.40 7.15
C GLY A 404 -24.19 8.87 7.20
N ARG A 405 -23.98 9.56 8.33
CA ARG A 405 -24.22 11.00 8.44
C ARG A 405 -23.19 11.75 7.60
N ALA A 406 -23.61 12.83 6.95
CA ALA A 406 -22.69 13.69 6.21
C ALA A 406 -21.79 14.47 7.17
N ALA A 407 -20.50 14.60 6.85
CA ALA A 407 -19.52 15.36 7.63
C ALA A 407 -19.79 16.89 7.65
N GLY A 408 -20.78 17.36 6.89
CA GLY A 408 -21.14 18.77 6.77
C GLY A 408 -20.24 19.57 5.82
N ALA A 409 -19.25 18.94 5.18
CA ALA A 409 -18.50 19.56 4.09
C ALA A 409 -19.42 19.72 2.87
N GLU A 410 -19.87 20.95 2.60
CA GLU A 410 -20.60 21.26 1.37
C GLU A 410 -19.61 21.37 0.21
N TRP A 411 -19.66 20.41 -0.71
CA TRP A 411 -19.17 20.63 -2.06
C TRP A 411 -20.17 21.57 -2.74
N GLY A 412 -19.74 22.79 -3.02
CA GLY A 412 -20.55 23.82 -3.67
C GLY A 412 -21.19 23.32 -4.97
N ALA A 413 -22.46 23.71 -5.16
CA ALA A 413 -23.30 23.52 -6.34
C ALA A 413 -22.72 24.09 -7.64
#